data_AF-T0U1D0-F1
#
_entry.id   AF-T0U1D0-F1
#
_cell.length_a   1.000
_cell.length_b   1.000
_cell.length_c   1.000
_cell.angle_alpha   90.00
_cell.angle_beta   90.00
_cell.angle_gamma   90.00
#
_symmetry.space_group_name_H-M   'P 1'
#
loop_
_entity.id
_entity.type
_entity.pdbx_description
1 polymer ?
#
loop_
_entity_poly.entity_id
_entity_poly.type
_entity_poly.pdbx_seq_one_letter_code
_entity_poly.pdbx_strand_id
1 'polypeptide(L)'
;MYAILEFDQMGLKDVDFRRVDYDVQKELQLAKDLHLPYYQVYYESLVNGIHHTHNHELLHEIEQREGHDREIDAWLEDFFQ
;
A
#
# COMPACT_ATOMS: atom_id res chain seq x y z
N MET A 1 -7.65 -9.92 2.68
CA MET A 1 -8.85 -10.74 2.98
C MET A 1 -9.99 -10.19 2.16
N TYR A 2 -10.80 -11.04 1.54
CA TYR A 2 -12.01 -10.60 0.83
C TYR A 2 -13.16 -11.53 1.16
N ALA A 3 -14.39 -11.06 0.95
CA ALA A 3 -15.60 -11.82 1.17
C ALA A 3 -16.34 -12.03 -0.15
N ILE A 4 -16.80 -13.25 -0.39
CA ILE A 4 -17.74 -13.57 -1.47
C ILE A 4 -19.12 -13.70 -0.83
N LEU A 5 -20.08 -12.90 -1.30
CA LEU A 5 -21.46 -12.94 -0.86
C LEU A 5 -22.29 -13.69 -1.90
N GLU A 6 -22.97 -14.76 -1.48
CA GLU A 6 -23.90 -15.49 -2.31
C GLU A 6 -25.34 -15.15 -1.91
N PHE A 7 -26.18 -14.79 -2.88
CA PHE A 7 -27.59 -14.47 -2.68
C PHE A 7 -28.47 -15.42 -3.48
N ASP A 8 -29.59 -15.83 -2.91
CA ASP A 8 -30.64 -16.61 -3.59
C ASP A 8 -32.00 -15.89 -3.51
N GLN A 9 -33.07 -16.57 -3.95
CA GLN A 9 -34.43 -16.00 -3.99
C GLN A 9 -35.02 -15.70 -2.60
N MET A 10 -34.43 -16.22 -1.51
CA MET A 10 -34.85 -15.96 -0.13
C MET A 10 -33.96 -14.93 0.58
N GLY A 11 -32.84 -14.51 -0.02
CA GLY A 11 -31.97 -13.46 0.51
C GLY A 11 -30.48 -13.82 0.49
N LEU A 12 -29.74 -13.37 1.50
CA LEU A 12 -28.32 -13.71 1.66
C LEU A 12 -28.20 -15.19 2.03
N LYS A 13 -27.63 -15.98 1.13
CA LYS A 13 -27.47 -17.43 1.26
C LYS A 13 -26.18 -17.79 1.98
N ASP A 14 -25.07 -17.14 1.63
CA ASP A 14 -23.76 -17.46 2.22
C ASP A 14 -22.77 -16.29 2.17
N VAL A 15 -21.78 -16.33 3.06
CA VAL A 15 -20.65 -15.40 3.12
C VAL A 15 -19.35 -16.20 3.29
N ASP A 16 -18.56 -16.27 2.23
CA ASP A 16 -17.27 -16.96 2.22
C ASP A 16 -16.12 -15.96 2.38
N PHE A 17 -15.46 -15.98 3.53
CA PHE A 17 -14.28 -15.18 3.80
C PHE A 17 -13.01 -15.91 3.38
N ARG A 18 -12.37 -15.42 2.31
CA ARG A 18 -11.15 -16.01 1.79
C ARG A 18 -9.92 -15.20 2.16
N ARG A 19 -8.91 -15.92 2.65
CA ARG A 19 -7.53 -15.45 2.72
C ARG A 19 -6.75 -16.22 1.64
N VAL A 20 -6.15 -15.49 0.72
CA VAL A 20 -5.29 -16.06 -0.31
C VAL A 20 -3.86 -15.81 0.13
N ASP A 21 -3.12 -16.89 0.35
CA ASP A 21 -1.70 -16.80 0.61
C ASP A 21 -0.99 -16.42 -0.69
N TYR A 22 -0.12 -15.42 -0.63
CA TYR A 22 0.70 -14.99 -1.74
C TYR A 22 2.16 -14.86 -1.28
N ASP A 23 3.07 -14.90 -2.24
CA ASP A 23 4.51 -14.86 -1.97
C ASP A 23 4.96 -13.41 -1.73
N VAL A 24 5.01 -13.04 -0.45
CA VAL A 24 5.44 -11.70 -0.01
C VAL A 24 6.86 -11.38 -0.48
N GLN A 25 7.75 -12.37 -0.59
CA GLN A 25 9.14 -12.12 -1.02
C GLN A 25 9.20 -11.76 -2.51
N LYS A 26 8.37 -12.38 -3.35
CA LYS A 26 8.25 -12.00 -4.76
C LYS A 26 7.68 -10.60 -4.93
N GLU A 27 6.68 -10.24 -4.14
CA GLU A 27 6.08 -8.90 -4.17
C GLU A 27 7.10 -7.82 -3.77
N LEU A 28 7.89 -8.07 -2.72
CA LEU A 28 8.96 -7.17 -2.30
C LEU A 28 10.07 -7.03 -3.34
N GLN A 29 10.44 -8.13 -4.01
CA GLN A 29 11.41 -8.06 -5.09
C GLN A 29 10.89 -7.21 -6.27
N LEU A 30 9.63 -7.40 -6.64
CA LEU A 30 8.98 -6.60 -7.68
C LEU A 30 8.95 -5.11 -7.31
N ALA A 31 8.62 -4.78 -6.06
CA ALA A 31 8.60 -3.40 -5.59
C ALA A 31 9.99 -2.74 -5.60
N LYS A 32 11.06 -3.50 -5.35
CA LYS A 32 12.45 -3.01 -5.55
C LYS A 32 12.75 -2.77 -7.02
N ASP A 33 12.40 -3.71 -7.89
CA ASP A 33 12.68 -3.61 -9.32
C ASP A 33 11.95 -2.41 -9.95
N LEU A 34 10.73 -2.12 -9.48
CA LEU A 34 9.93 -0.97 -9.89
C LEU A 34 10.33 0.36 -9.23
N HIS A 35 11.31 0.35 -8.30
CA HIS A 35 11.72 1.53 -7.52
C HIS A 35 10.53 2.20 -6.83
N LEU A 36 9.67 1.41 -6.19
CA LEU A 36 8.45 1.91 -5.54
C LEU A 36 8.79 2.97 -4.49
N PRO A 37 8.23 4.19 -4.58
CA PRO A 37 8.36 5.20 -3.54
C PRO A 37 7.87 4.67 -2.19
N TYR A 38 8.54 5.06 -1.10
CA TYR A 38 8.21 4.59 0.26
C TYR A 38 8.26 3.06 0.43
N TYR A 39 9.18 2.39 -0.27
CA TYR A 39 9.39 0.94 -0.17
C TYR A 39 9.48 0.44 1.28
N GLN A 40 10.10 1.22 2.18
CA GLN A 40 10.22 0.86 3.59
C GLN A 40 8.86 0.78 4.30
N VAL A 41 7.95 1.71 4.02
CA VAL A 41 6.57 1.69 4.55
C VAL A 41 5.79 0.51 3.98
N TYR A 42 5.98 0.24 2.69
CA TYR A 42 5.37 -0.90 2.01
C TYR A 42 5.84 -2.24 2.62
N TYR A 43 7.13 -2.39 2.91
CA TYR A 43 7.69 -3.55 3.59
C TYR A 43 7.09 -3.77 4.99
N GLU A 44 7.02 -2.71 5.80
CA GLU A 44 6.49 -2.80 7.17
C GLU A 44 4.99 -3.15 7.19
N SER A 45 4.23 -2.62 6.23
CA SER A 45 2.82 -2.95 6.04
C SER A 45 2.62 -4.43 5.72
N LEU A 46 3.44 -4.99 4.83
CA LEU A 46 3.31 -6.38 4.39
C LEU A 46 3.86 -7.41 5.38
N VAL A 47 4.98 -7.11 6.04
CA VAL A 47 5.69 -8.07 6.90
C VAL A 47 5.26 -7.97 8.36
N ASN A 48 5.08 -6.75 8.88
CA ASN A 48 4.77 -6.54 10.29
C ASN A 48 3.26 -6.36 10.53
N GLY A 49 2.47 -6.15 9.48
CA GLY A 49 1.04 -5.81 9.59
C GLY A 49 0.79 -4.45 10.25
N ILE A 50 1.84 -3.63 10.37
CA ILE A 50 1.78 -2.30 10.95
C ILE A 50 1.56 -1.32 9.81
N HIS A 51 0.33 -0.83 9.71
CA HIS A 51 0.01 0.21 8.77
C HIS A 51 0.34 1.57 9.41
N HIS A 52 1.46 2.16 9.01
CA HIS A 52 1.83 3.54 9.33
C HIS A 52 0.94 4.54 8.56
N THR A 53 -0.38 4.38 8.59
CA THR A 53 -1.34 5.19 7.83
C THR A 53 -1.37 6.66 8.24
N HIS A 54 -0.84 6.99 9.43
CA HIS A 54 -0.77 8.35 9.95
C HIS A 54 0.59 8.69 10.59
N ASN A 55 1.67 7.98 10.24
CA ASN A 55 2.99 8.24 10.82
C ASN A 55 3.71 9.37 10.07
N HIS A 56 3.28 10.61 10.33
CA HIS A 56 3.85 11.81 9.70
C HIS A 56 5.34 11.97 9.97
N GLU A 57 5.84 11.55 11.13
CA GLU A 57 7.28 11.62 11.45
C GLU A 57 8.10 10.67 10.55
N LEU A 58 7.66 9.42 10.40
CA LEU A 58 8.34 8.44 9.53
C LEU A 58 8.27 8.84 8.05
N LEU A 59 7.14 9.37 7.60
CA LEU A 59 6.99 9.87 6.23
C LEU A 59 7.92 11.05 5.97
N HIS A 60 7.99 12.00 6.90
CA HIS A 60 8.86 13.17 6.78
C HIS A 60 10.35 12.80 6.78
N GLU A 61 10.76 11.81 7.57
CA GLU A 61 12.13 11.29 7.55
C GLU A 61 12.49 10.64 6.21
N ILE A 62 11.55 9.91 5.60
CA ILE A 62 11.75 9.28 4.28
C ILE A 62 11.79 10.33 3.17
N GLU A 63 10.88 11.32 3.21
CA GLU A 63 10.84 12.45 2.28
C GLU A 63 12.17 13.20 2.28
N GLN A 64 12.71 13.56 3.46
CA GLN A 64 14.00 14.24 3.56
C GLN A 64 15.19 13.39 3.09
N ARG A 65 15.11 12.07 3.27
CA ARG A 65 16.19 11.14 2.90
C ARG A 65 16.23 10.85 1.41
N GLU A 66 15.07 10.75 0.77
CA GLU A 66 14.95 10.33 -0.63
C GLU A 66 14.65 11.49 -1.60
N GLY A 67 14.33 12.68 -1.10
CA GLY A 67 14.15 13.88 -1.91
C GLY A 67 12.81 13.97 -2.64
N HIS A 68 11.81 13.20 -2.20
CA HIS A 68 10.45 13.21 -2.75
C HIS A 68 9.74 14.56 -2.53
N ASP A 69 10.19 15.34 -1.56
CA ASP A 69 9.75 16.72 -1.34
C ASP A 69 9.91 17.58 -2.60
N ARG A 70 11.06 17.49 -3.27
CA ARG A 70 11.34 18.24 -4.49
C ARG A 70 10.56 17.76 -5.71
N GLU A 71 10.29 16.47 -5.80
CA GLU A 71 9.49 15.91 -6.89
C GLU A 71 8.02 16.31 -6.75
N ILE A 72 7.50 16.30 -5.52
CA ILE A 72 6.14 16.77 -5.21
C ILE A 72 6.03 18.28 -5.43
N ASP A 73 7.00 19.08 -4.98
CA ASP A 73 6.99 20.52 -5.21
C ASP A 73 7.01 20.85 -6.71
N ALA A 74 7.84 20.15 -7.50
CA ALA A 74 7.88 20.31 -8.95
C ALA A 74 6.56 19.88 -9.62
N TRP A 75 5.95 18.79 -9.18
CA TRP A 75 4.66 18.33 -9.68
C TRP A 75 3.52 19.31 -9.32
N LEU A 76 3.53 19.86 -8.10
CA LEU A 76 2.54 20.86 -7.65
C LEU A 76 2.68 22.15 -8.45
N GLU A 77 3.91 22.64 -8.69
CA GLU A 77 4.15 23.81 -9.51
C GLU A 77 3.68 23.63 -10.96
N ASP A 78 3.86 22.44 -11.55
CA ASP A 78 3.38 22.10 -12.91
C ASP A 78 1.84 21.94 -12.95
N PHE A 79 1.23 21.35 -11.92
CA PHE A 79 -0.21 21.12 -11.86
C PHE A 79 -1.03 22.41 -11.68
N PHE A 80 -0.46 23.45 -11.06
CA PHE A 80 -1.14 24.74 -10.82
C PHE A 80 -0.81 25.83 -11.86
N GLN A 81 -0.12 25.51 -12.97
CA GLN A 81 -0.01 26.37 -14.17
C GLN A 81 -1.18 26.20 -15.13
#